data_AF-A0A4Z0HTU3-F1
#
_entry.id   AF-A0A4Z0HTU3-F1
#
_cell.length_a   1.000
_cell.length_b   1.000
_cell.length_c   1.000
_cell.angle_alpha   90.00
_cell.angle_beta   90.00
_cell.angle_gamma   90.00
#
_symmetry.space_group_name_H-M   'P 1'
#
loop_
_entity.id
_entity.type
_entity.pdbx_description
1 polymer ?
#
loop_
_entity_poly.entity_id
_entity_poly.type
_entity_poly.pdbx_seq_one_letter_code
_entity_poly.pdbx_strand_id
1 'polypeptide(L)'
;MAPITADSKILLDAGALYDNARSRASTTLTALTSALDANSGCAGTDTAGHTWANGYDPAALDAVKAAADAVNAFAKLHDLLAFTGVNHANAENAASTSPAAKLPPPPVAPTFMAGAFKGSYGGDTDAPMGWGLITRWLQGHLWPNGEPSKLRQLGFAWAEAAKALRDASSTAGPAWESIEDLSSPELDKAMTQMDLVANVVERLCAQFETLGNACYDWAKHIDDAHQKIREILADTIGWTLVAGAAGAIVGTLLGPEGTVGGAALGSGAAASRAAASIVPILAALDVSAGVATGMAAGGIAAAGVAANGIARDLQPLLQANASVYNSDGGGMVSGPAGNYYRRPDKLEAFPNAKRASPKTRMSGGRMRYRWKDKDNIYEWDSQHGTVEVYDKRGVHKGEFDPNTGAQTKPANPGRTVSP
;
A
#
# COMPACT_ATOMS: atom_id res chain seq x y z
N MET A 1 -15.40 8.36 -41.16
CA MET A 1 -14.31 8.12 -40.20
C MET A 1 -14.02 9.45 -39.53
N ALA A 2 -14.09 9.53 -38.19
CA ALA A 2 -13.59 10.71 -37.49
C ALA A 2 -12.08 10.84 -37.78
N PRO A 3 -11.52 12.07 -37.86
CA PRO A 3 -10.08 12.25 -38.05
C PRO A 3 -9.32 11.55 -36.92
N ILE A 4 -8.30 10.77 -37.25
CA ILE A 4 -7.35 10.25 -36.26
C ILE A 4 -6.46 11.42 -35.87
N THR A 5 -6.52 11.85 -34.62
CA THR A 5 -5.62 12.84 -34.05
C THR A 5 -4.73 12.13 -33.05
N ALA A 6 -3.54 11.74 -33.49
CA ALA A 6 -2.52 11.16 -32.63
C ALA A 6 -1.26 12.03 -32.73
N ASP A 7 -1.02 12.85 -31.71
CA ASP A 7 0.17 13.69 -31.64
C ASP A 7 1.32 12.87 -31.03
N SER A 8 2.30 12.52 -31.87
CA SER A 8 3.48 11.77 -31.46
C SER A 8 4.24 12.41 -30.29
N LYS A 9 4.23 13.74 -30.19
CA LYS A 9 4.90 14.45 -29.09
C LYS A 9 4.17 14.23 -27.76
N ILE A 10 2.84 14.29 -27.77
CA ILE A 10 2.02 14.04 -26.57
C ILE A 10 2.26 12.63 -26.03
N LEU A 11 2.36 11.63 -26.91
CA LEU A 11 2.61 10.25 -26.53
C LEU A 11 4.03 10.04 -25.96
N LEU A 12 5.04 10.71 -26.51
CA LEU A 12 6.41 10.69 -26.00
C LEU A 12 6.51 11.40 -24.63
N ASP A 13 5.86 12.56 -24.48
CA ASP A 13 5.80 13.28 -23.21
C ASP A 13 5.09 12.43 -22.14
N ALA A 14 3.98 11.75 -22.49
CA ALA A 14 3.29 10.81 -21.62
C ALA A 14 4.19 9.63 -21.21
N GLY A 15 4.95 9.08 -22.16
CA GLY A 15 5.97 8.07 -21.87
C GLY A 15 7.02 8.56 -20.87
N ALA A 16 7.48 9.81 -20.98
CA ALA A 16 8.46 10.39 -20.05
C ALA A 16 7.90 10.56 -18.62
N LEU A 17 6.60 10.85 -18.49
CA LEU A 17 5.94 10.90 -17.17
C LEU A 17 5.91 9.52 -16.50
N TYR A 18 5.67 8.45 -17.27
CA TYR A 18 5.72 7.08 -16.77
C TYR A 18 7.14 6.64 -16.40
N ASP A 19 8.18 7.08 -17.13
CA ASP A 19 9.56 6.82 -16.73
C ASP A 19 9.94 7.57 -15.45
N ASN A 20 9.43 8.79 -15.25
CA ASN A 20 9.60 9.53 -14.00
C ASN A 20 8.97 8.77 -12.81
N ALA A 21 7.73 8.30 -12.98
CA ALA A 21 7.04 7.48 -11.98
C ALA A 21 7.81 6.20 -11.67
N ARG A 22 8.27 5.46 -12.71
CA ARG A 22 9.12 4.27 -12.58
C ARG A 22 10.38 4.55 -11.77
N SER A 23 11.12 5.60 -12.12
CA SER A 23 12.37 5.97 -11.45
C SER A 23 12.17 6.26 -9.97
N ARG A 24 11.14 7.06 -9.63
CA ARG A 24 10.76 7.35 -8.24
C ARG A 24 10.35 6.09 -7.49
N ALA A 25 9.46 5.28 -8.08
CA ALA A 25 8.97 4.06 -7.45
C ALA A 25 10.11 3.04 -7.20
N SER A 26 11.05 2.88 -8.14
CA SER A 26 12.23 2.01 -7.97
C SER A 26 13.16 2.48 -6.85
N THR A 27 13.33 3.79 -6.70
CA THR A 27 14.10 4.39 -5.60
C THR A 27 13.43 4.12 -4.26
N THR A 28 12.13 4.37 -4.17
CA THR A 28 11.31 4.08 -2.98
C THR A 28 11.41 2.61 -2.58
N LEU A 29 11.27 1.69 -3.53
CA LEU A 29 11.29 0.26 -3.24
C LEU A 29 12.69 -0.26 -2.85
N THR A 30 13.75 0.33 -3.41
CA THR A 30 15.13 0.06 -2.99
C THR A 30 15.36 0.50 -1.54
N ALA A 31 14.88 1.69 -1.17
CA ALA A 31 14.97 2.19 0.21
C ALA A 31 14.16 1.34 1.18
N LEU A 32 12.93 0.97 0.81
CA LEU A 32 12.08 0.07 1.61
C LEU A 32 12.78 -1.26 1.87
N THR A 33 13.19 -1.98 0.82
CA THR A 33 13.82 -3.31 0.98
C THR A 33 15.12 -3.26 1.77
N SER A 34 15.90 -2.19 1.64
CA SER A 34 17.09 -1.96 2.48
C SER A 34 16.73 -1.78 3.96
N ALA A 35 15.68 -1.01 4.26
CA ALA A 35 15.21 -0.82 5.62
C ALA A 35 14.61 -2.09 6.23
N LEU A 36 13.88 -2.88 5.42
CA LEU A 36 13.36 -4.19 5.82
C LEU A 36 14.49 -5.16 6.17
N ASP A 37 15.53 -5.26 5.34
CA ASP A 37 16.67 -6.13 5.59
C ASP A 37 17.47 -5.69 6.84
N ALA A 38 17.71 -4.38 6.99
CA ALA A 38 18.43 -3.82 8.13
C ALA A 38 17.73 -4.04 9.48
N ASN A 39 16.40 -4.16 9.47
CA ASN A 39 15.57 -4.38 10.66
C ASN A 39 14.96 -5.78 10.71
N SER A 40 15.55 -6.75 10.00
CA SER A 40 15.18 -8.17 10.06
C SER A 40 15.46 -8.78 11.45
N GLY A 41 14.82 -9.92 11.73
CA GLY A 41 15.03 -10.66 12.97
C GLY A 41 14.66 -9.89 14.24
N CYS A 42 13.47 -9.29 14.26
CA CYS A 42 12.99 -8.41 15.34
C CYS A 42 11.68 -8.87 16.00
N ALA A 43 11.02 -9.92 15.52
CA ALA A 43 9.72 -10.36 16.00
C ALA A 43 9.76 -11.08 17.35
N GLY A 44 10.90 -11.66 17.73
CA GLY A 44 11.08 -12.60 18.83
C GLY A 44 11.33 -14.03 18.35
N THR A 45 11.99 -14.83 19.19
CA THR A 45 12.18 -16.28 19.06
C THR A 45 11.34 -17.07 20.07
N ASP A 46 10.50 -16.40 20.85
CA ASP A 46 9.45 -17.01 21.66
C ASP A 46 8.25 -17.45 20.81
N THR A 47 7.32 -18.19 21.41
CA THR A 47 6.12 -18.72 20.72
C THR A 47 5.29 -17.61 20.06
N ALA A 48 5.11 -16.48 20.74
CA ALA A 48 4.33 -15.37 20.22
C ALA A 48 5.06 -14.68 19.06
N GLY A 49 6.36 -14.40 19.21
CA GLY A 49 7.20 -13.87 18.15
C GLY A 49 7.23 -14.74 16.89
N HIS A 50 7.34 -16.07 17.05
CA HIS A 50 7.26 -17.01 15.94
C HIS A 50 5.88 -17.00 15.25
N THR A 51 4.81 -16.98 16.04
CA THR A 51 3.42 -16.95 15.54
C THR A 51 3.14 -15.69 14.73
N TRP A 52 3.61 -14.54 15.22
CA TRP A 52 3.48 -13.26 14.50
C TRP A 52 4.30 -13.25 13.22
N ALA A 53 5.59 -13.66 13.28
CA ALA A 53 6.47 -13.70 12.11
C ALA A 53 5.94 -14.60 11.01
N ASN A 54 5.35 -15.76 11.35
CA ASN A 54 4.73 -16.67 10.38
C ASN A 54 3.55 -16.04 9.62
N GLY A 55 2.85 -15.07 10.22
CA GLY A 55 1.79 -14.31 9.54
C GLY A 55 2.33 -13.12 8.75
N TYR A 56 3.25 -12.37 9.34
CA TYR A 56 3.79 -11.13 8.79
C TYR A 56 4.77 -11.37 7.63
N ASP A 57 5.70 -12.32 7.74
CA ASP A 57 6.79 -12.49 6.78
C ASP A 57 6.31 -12.83 5.36
N PRO A 58 5.39 -13.78 5.14
CA PRO A 58 4.85 -14.05 3.81
C PRO A 58 4.14 -12.84 3.21
N ALA A 59 3.37 -12.13 4.03
CA ALA A 59 2.64 -10.94 3.62
C ALA A 59 3.57 -9.80 3.20
N ALA A 60 4.65 -9.56 3.96
CA ALA A 60 5.69 -8.58 3.65
C ALA A 60 6.43 -8.95 2.36
N LEU A 61 6.84 -10.21 2.20
CA LEU A 61 7.54 -10.70 1.01
C LEU A 61 6.69 -10.56 -0.25
N ASP A 62 5.41 -10.93 -0.18
CA ASP A 62 4.53 -10.83 -1.32
C ASP A 62 4.18 -9.37 -1.67
N ALA A 63 4.07 -8.48 -0.67
CA ALA A 63 3.92 -7.04 -0.90
C ALA A 63 5.15 -6.45 -1.63
N VAL A 64 6.37 -6.84 -1.25
CA VAL A 64 7.60 -6.42 -1.94
C VAL A 64 7.62 -6.90 -3.40
N LYS A 65 7.21 -8.15 -3.67
CA LYS A 65 7.12 -8.66 -5.05
C LYS A 65 6.09 -7.89 -5.88
N ALA A 66 4.89 -7.69 -5.34
CA ALA A 66 3.83 -6.93 -6.01
C ALA A 66 4.26 -5.48 -6.29
N ALA A 67 5.06 -4.89 -5.40
CA ALA A 67 5.64 -3.57 -5.62
C ALA A 67 6.66 -3.55 -6.76
N ALA A 68 7.49 -4.58 -6.88
CA ALA A 68 8.42 -4.71 -8.01
C ALA A 68 7.65 -4.83 -9.33
N ASP A 69 6.57 -5.61 -9.35
CA ASP A 69 5.67 -5.72 -10.50
C ASP A 69 5.03 -4.37 -10.86
N ALA A 70 4.63 -3.56 -9.87
CA ALA A 70 4.11 -2.22 -10.11
C ALA A 70 5.17 -1.27 -10.72
N VAL A 71 6.42 -1.32 -10.25
CA VAL A 71 7.54 -0.59 -10.86
C VAL A 71 7.73 -1.01 -12.32
N ASN A 72 7.68 -2.32 -12.59
CA ASN A 72 7.77 -2.87 -13.94
C ASN A 72 6.56 -2.51 -14.81
N ALA A 73 5.37 -2.33 -14.22
CA ALA A 73 4.19 -1.87 -14.93
C ALA A 73 4.33 -0.40 -15.38
N PHE A 74 4.91 0.48 -14.55
CA PHE A 74 5.26 1.84 -14.98
C PHE A 74 6.26 1.81 -16.15
N ALA A 75 7.26 0.93 -16.08
CA ALA A 75 8.23 0.73 -17.17
C ALA A 75 7.55 0.29 -18.47
N LYS A 76 6.61 -0.66 -18.39
CA LYS A 76 5.86 -1.14 -19.55
C LYS A 76 4.95 -0.08 -20.17
N LEU A 77 4.30 0.74 -19.36
CA LEU A 77 3.51 1.86 -19.87
C LEU A 77 4.40 2.92 -20.53
N HIS A 78 5.58 3.20 -19.97
CA HIS A 78 6.58 4.04 -20.64
C HIS A 78 6.94 3.49 -22.04
N ASP A 79 7.36 2.23 -22.11
CA ASP A 79 7.78 1.61 -23.37
C ASP A 79 6.63 1.63 -24.40
N LEU A 80 5.44 1.18 -24.01
CA LEU A 80 4.28 1.12 -24.90
C LEU A 80 3.90 2.49 -25.46
N LEU A 81 3.91 3.54 -24.65
CA LEU A 81 3.63 4.91 -25.08
C LEU A 81 4.72 5.46 -26.00
N ALA A 82 6.00 5.23 -25.67
CA ALA A 82 7.12 5.70 -26.48
C ALA A 82 7.12 5.05 -27.88
N PHE A 83 6.91 3.73 -27.94
CA PHE A 83 6.80 3.01 -29.20
C PHE A 83 5.59 3.47 -30.02
N THR A 84 4.45 3.72 -29.36
CA THR A 84 3.25 4.24 -30.04
C THR A 84 3.52 5.63 -30.62
N GLY A 85 4.17 6.53 -29.87
CA GLY A 85 4.60 7.84 -30.36
C GLY A 85 5.52 7.76 -31.57
N VAL A 86 6.55 6.91 -31.54
CA VAL A 86 7.46 6.67 -32.68
C VAL A 86 6.72 6.10 -33.89
N ASN A 87 5.74 5.23 -33.68
CA ASN A 87 4.92 4.67 -34.74
C ASN A 87 4.06 5.72 -35.43
N HIS A 88 3.40 6.62 -34.68
CA HIS A 88 2.65 7.73 -35.26
C HIS A 88 3.57 8.71 -35.99
N ALA A 89 4.73 9.06 -35.43
CA ALA A 89 5.70 9.93 -36.08
C ALA A 89 6.20 9.34 -37.41
N ASN A 90 6.48 8.04 -37.45
CA ASN A 90 6.90 7.35 -38.67
C ASN A 90 5.79 7.28 -39.73
N ALA A 91 4.54 7.09 -39.30
CA ALA A 91 3.39 7.11 -40.22
C ALA A 91 3.18 8.50 -40.84
N GLU A 92 3.26 9.55 -40.02
CA GLU A 92 3.16 10.94 -40.48
C GLU A 92 4.30 11.30 -41.44
N ASN A 93 5.54 10.93 -41.09
CA ASN A 93 6.70 11.14 -41.95
C ASN A 93 6.55 10.44 -43.31
N ALA A 94 5.99 9.23 -43.34
CA ALA A 94 5.77 8.48 -44.57
C ALA A 94 4.66 9.09 -45.45
N ALA A 95 3.68 9.76 -44.84
CA ALA A 95 2.59 10.44 -45.54
C ALA A 95 2.98 11.84 -46.08
N SER A 96 4.12 12.38 -45.65
CA SER A 96 4.64 13.68 -46.11
C SER A 96 5.05 13.67 -47.59
N THR A 97 4.96 14.83 -48.25
CA THR A 97 5.41 15.03 -49.65
C THR A 97 6.93 14.91 -49.82
N SER A 98 7.68 15.00 -48.73
CA SER A 98 9.13 14.74 -48.69
C SER A 98 9.43 13.90 -47.45
N PRO A 99 9.28 12.56 -47.53
CA PRO A 99 9.43 11.68 -46.37
C PRO A 99 10.83 11.76 -45.75
N ALA A 100 10.87 11.96 -44.43
CA ALA A 100 12.10 11.85 -43.65
C ALA A 100 12.51 10.39 -43.43
N ALA A 101 13.77 10.17 -43.06
CA ALA A 101 14.23 8.85 -42.64
C ALA A 101 13.42 8.35 -41.43
N LYS A 102 13.16 7.04 -41.40
CA LYS A 102 12.40 6.41 -40.34
C LYS A 102 13.12 6.52 -38.99
N LEU A 103 12.38 6.91 -37.96
CA LEU A 103 12.88 6.98 -36.59
C LEU A 103 13.16 5.56 -36.05
N PRO A 104 14.27 5.38 -35.31
CA PRO A 104 14.61 4.10 -34.69
C PRO A 104 13.66 3.76 -33.53
N PRO A 105 13.62 2.48 -33.09
CA PRO A 105 12.95 2.10 -31.85
C PRO A 105 13.46 2.90 -30.64
N PRO A 106 12.56 3.35 -29.74
CA PRO A 106 12.98 4.00 -28.52
C PRO A 106 13.65 3.00 -27.57
N PRO A 107 14.50 3.47 -26.62
CA PRO A 107 15.04 2.64 -25.56
C PRO A 107 13.93 1.98 -24.74
N VAL A 108 14.18 0.76 -24.25
CA VAL A 108 13.28 0.00 -23.38
C VAL A 108 13.78 0.12 -21.95
N ALA A 109 12.89 0.36 -20.99
CA ALA A 109 13.23 0.45 -19.58
C ALA A 109 13.68 -0.92 -19.03
N PRO A 110 14.74 -0.97 -18.18
CA PRO A 110 15.20 -2.22 -17.58
C PRO A 110 14.20 -2.77 -16.57
N THR A 111 14.12 -4.09 -16.47
CA THR A 111 13.32 -4.78 -15.44
C THR A 111 13.91 -4.51 -14.06
N PHE A 112 13.05 -4.05 -13.15
CA PHE A 112 13.37 -3.85 -11.75
C PHE A 112 13.21 -5.16 -10.97
N MET A 113 14.19 -5.43 -10.09
CA MET A 113 14.18 -6.54 -9.15
C MET A 113 14.34 -5.96 -7.74
N ALA A 114 13.40 -6.28 -6.86
CA ALA A 114 13.46 -5.84 -5.47
C ALA A 114 14.58 -6.56 -4.69
N GLY A 115 15.12 -5.88 -3.68
CA GLY A 115 16.05 -6.48 -2.72
C GLY A 115 15.40 -7.57 -1.87
N ALA A 116 16.23 -8.39 -1.23
CA ALA A 116 15.76 -9.44 -0.34
C ALA A 116 15.29 -8.88 1.02
N PHE A 117 14.29 -9.53 1.62
CA PHE A 117 13.93 -9.37 3.02
C PHE A 117 14.16 -10.71 3.72
N LYS A 118 15.01 -10.72 4.75
CA LYS A 118 15.39 -11.94 5.49
C LYS A 118 14.30 -12.52 6.39
N GLY A 119 13.21 -11.78 6.59
CA GLY A 119 12.15 -12.13 7.54
C GLY A 119 12.32 -11.44 8.89
N SER A 120 11.25 -11.43 9.66
CA SER A 120 11.18 -10.80 10.98
C SER A 120 11.48 -11.77 12.11
N TYR A 121 11.41 -13.08 11.90
CA TYR A 121 11.74 -14.06 12.94
C TYR A 121 13.17 -13.91 13.46
N GLY A 122 13.31 -13.70 14.77
CA GLY A 122 14.58 -13.39 15.43
C GLY A 122 14.40 -12.31 16.50
N GLY A 123 15.41 -12.14 17.34
CA GLY A 123 15.42 -11.10 18.37
C GLY A 123 16.57 -11.32 19.35
N ASP A 124 17.05 -10.24 19.95
CA ASP A 124 18.23 -10.25 20.83
C ASP A 124 18.01 -9.52 22.15
N THR A 125 16.78 -9.12 22.49
CA THR A 125 16.58 -8.36 23.73
C THR A 125 16.81 -9.23 24.96
N ASP A 126 17.67 -8.74 25.85
CA ASP A 126 18.06 -9.45 27.06
C ASP A 126 16.87 -9.62 28.02
N ALA A 127 16.80 -10.81 28.61
CA ALA A 127 15.85 -11.07 29.69
C ALA A 127 16.20 -10.22 30.92
N PRO A 128 15.20 -9.72 31.66
CA PRO A 128 15.44 -8.90 32.84
C PRO A 128 16.11 -9.70 33.97
N MET A 129 16.80 -9.00 34.87
CA MET A 129 17.34 -9.59 36.09
C MET A 129 16.28 -10.42 36.83
N GLY A 130 16.64 -11.61 37.28
CA GLY A 130 15.73 -12.52 37.98
C GLY A 130 14.91 -13.44 37.08
N TRP A 131 14.85 -13.20 35.77
CA TRP A 131 14.17 -14.08 34.82
C TRP A 131 14.68 -15.53 34.92
N GLY A 132 16.01 -15.71 34.95
CA GLY A 132 16.65 -17.02 35.08
C GLY A 132 16.24 -17.81 36.33
N LEU A 133 15.79 -17.12 37.39
CA LEU A 133 15.37 -17.76 38.62
C LEU A 133 13.99 -18.40 38.50
N ILE A 134 13.11 -17.84 37.66
CA ILE A 134 11.70 -18.24 37.56
C ILE A 134 11.42 -19.23 36.41
N THR A 135 12.35 -19.43 35.49
CA THR A 135 12.18 -20.22 34.25
C THR A 135 11.53 -21.59 34.46
N ARG A 136 11.88 -22.30 35.54
CA ARG A 136 11.34 -23.64 35.84
C ARG A 136 9.82 -23.67 36.08
N TRP A 137 9.22 -22.53 36.42
CA TRP A 137 7.78 -22.40 36.70
C TRP A 137 7.01 -21.69 35.58
N LEU A 138 7.68 -21.27 34.51
CA LEU A 138 7.06 -20.57 33.39
C LEU A 138 6.37 -21.50 32.40
N GLN A 139 6.21 -22.79 32.71
CA GLN A 139 5.45 -23.74 31.89
C GLN A 139 5.95 -23.83 30.43
N GLY A 140 7.25 -23.61 30.22
CA GLY A 140 7.88 -23.62 28.89
C GLY A 140 7.78 -22.30 28.13
N HIS A 141 7.11 -21.27 28.67
CA HIS A 141 7.14 -19.94 28.06
C HIS A 141 8.56 -19.34 28.10
N LEU A 142 8.93 -18.71 26.99
CA LEU A 142 10.21 -18.04 26.81
C LEU A 142 10.08 -16.53 27.07
N TRP A 143 11.22 -15.88 27.25
CA TRP A 143 11.28 -14.43 27.28
C TRP A 143 10.93 -13.89 25.89
N PRO A 144 10.00 -12.93 25.76
CA PRO A 144 9.67 -12.31 24.47
C PRO A 144 10.83 -11.44 23.98
N ASN A 145 11.85 -12.03 23.39
CA ASN A 145 13.12 -11.37 23.05
C ASN A 145 13.07 -10.54 21.75
N GLY A 146 11.88 -10.20 21.24
CA GLY A 146 11.74 -9.31 20.09
C GLY A 146 12.31 -7.91 20.34
N GLU A 147 12.47 -7.14 19.26
CA GLU A 147 13.10 -5.81 19.26
C GLU A 147 12.10 -4.72 18.84
N PRO A 148 11.34 -4.13 19.80
CA PRO A 148 10.32 -3.12 19.52
C PRO A 148 10.82 -1.92 18.72
N SER A 149 12.07 -1.50 18.91
CA SER A 149 12.67 -0.39 18.18
C SER A 149 12.93 -0.72 16.70
N LYS A 150 13.32 -1.94 16.37
CA LYS A 150 13.44 -2.39 14.97
C LYS A 150 12.06 -2.56 14.33
N LEU A 151 11.09 -3.12 15.06
CA LEU A 151 9.69 -3.21 14.60
C LEU A 151 9.11 -1.83 14.28
N ARG A 152 9.33 -0.81 15.13
CA ARG A 152 8.92 0.57 14.83
C ARG A 152 9.60 1.14 13.57
N GLN A 153 10.86 0.79 13.31
CA GLN A 153 11.58 1.20 12.11
C GLN A 153 11.02 0.51 10.85
N LEU A 154 10.65 -0.78 10.94
CA LEU A 154 9.92 -1.47 9.87
C LEU A 154 8.57 -0.77 9.60
N GLY A 155 7.83 -0.46 10.66
CA GLY A 155 6.55 0.25 10.59
C GLY A 155 6.66 1.57 9.85
N PHE A 156 7.68 2.36 10.20
CA PHE A 156 7.97 3.62 9.54
C PHE A 156 8.34 3.45 8.07
N ALA A 157 9.21 2.48 7.75
CA ALA A 157 9.64 2.23 6.38
C ALA A 157 8.46 1.89 5.45
N TRP A 158 7.50 1.08 5.92
CA TRP A 158 6.28 0.79 5.18
C TRP A 158 5.43 2.03 4.93
N ALA A 159 5.20 2.84 5.97
CA ALA A 159 4.38 4.05 5.85
C ALA A 159 5.00 5.08 4.90
N GLU A 160 6.31 5.30 4.99
CA GLU A 160 7.03 6.19 4.06
C GLU A 160 7.02 5.65 2.62
N ALA A 161 7.17 4.33 2.45
CA ALA A 161 7.09 3.72 1.13
C ALA A 161 5.70 3.88 0.51
N ALA A 162 4.63 3.72 1.29
CA ALA A 162 3.26 3.92 0.81
C ALA A 162 3.04 5.34 0.30
N LYS A 163 3.47 6.33 1.09
CA LYS A 163 3.40 7.74 0.70
C LYS A 163 4.21 8.04 -0.55
N ALA A 164 5.48 7.63 -0.57
CA ALA A 164 6.38 7.92 -1.68
C ALA A 164 5.96 7.20 -2.98
N LEU A 165 5.37 6.00 -2.88
CA LEU A 165 4.85 5.28 -4.03
C LEU A 165 3.57 5.94 -4.59
N ARG A 166 2.68 6.43 -3.72
CA ARG A 166 1.51 7.23 -4.12
C ARG A 166 1.94 8.53 -4.81
N ASP A 167 2.97 9.19 -4.28
CA ASP A 167 3.57 10.38 -4.91
C ASP A 167 4.18 10.05 -6.27
N ALA A 168 4.92 8.94 -6.39
CA ALA A 168 5.47 8.46 -7.66
C ALA A 168 4.37 8.18 -8.69
N SER A 169 3.29 7.50 -8.31
CA SER A 169 2.16 7.27 -9.22
C SER A 169 1.50 8.57 -9.67
N SER A 170 1.44 9.58 -8.81
CA SER A 170 0.81 10.85 -9.13
C SER A 170 1.55 11.65 -10.21
N THR A 171 2.85 11.41 -10.41
CA THR A 171 3.61 12.08 -11.48
C THR A 171 3.25 11.55 -12.86
N ALA A 172 2.67 10.36 -12.96
CA ALA A 172 2.13 9.80 -14.20
C ALA A 172 0.70 10.29 -14.52
N GLY A 173 -0.02 10.87 -13.56
CA GLY A 173 -1.40 11.35 -13.73
C GLY A 173 -1.63 12.25 -14.96
N PRO A 174 -0.78 13.25 -15.24
CA PRO A 174 -0.94 14.14 -16.40
C PRO A 174 -0.83 13.44 -17.76
N ALA A 175 -0.21 12.25 -17.83
CA ALA A 175 -0.11 11.48 -19.07
C ALA A 175 -1.52 11.07 -19.56
N TRP A 176 -2.35 10.66 -18.61
CA TRP A 176 -3.72 10.26 -18.90
C TRP A 176 -4.54 11.44 -19.44
N GLU A 177 -4.45 12.60 -18.77
CA GLU A 177 -5.19 13.82 -19.17
C GLU A 177 -4.80 14.29 -20.57
N SER A 178 -3.53 14.12 -20.93
CA SER A 178 -3.02 14.53 -22.25
C SER A 178 -3.44 13.58 -23.38
N ILE A 179 -3.65 12.30 -23.08
CA ILE A 179 -4.02 11.28 -24.06
C ILE A 179 -5.53 11.23 -24.33
N GLU A 180 -6.36 11.57 -23.36
CA GLU A 180 -7.82 11.48 -23.51
C GLU A 180 -8.36 12.37 -24.64
N ASP A 181 -7.72 13.52 -24.89
CA ASP A 181 -8.11 14.45 -25.94
C ASP A 181 -7.68 13.99 -27.35
N LEU A 182 -6.89 12.90 -27.46
CA LEU A 182 -6.50 12.27 -28.72
C LEU A 182 -7.54 11.23 -29.18
N SER A 183 -7.72 11.09 -30.49
CA SER A 183 -8.70 10.19 -31.10
C SER A 183 -8.01 9.02 -31.80
N SER A 184 -7.88 7.88 -31.11
CA SER A 184 -7.47 6.60 -31.72
C SER A 184 -7.87 5.37 -30.88
N PRO A 185 -8.28 4.23 -31.50
CA PRO A 185 -8.70 3.03 -30.78
C PRO A 185 -7.66 2.41 -29.84
N GLU A 186 -6.36 2.57 -30.13
CA GLU A 186 -5.26 2.09 -29.27
C GLU A 186 -5.10 2.92 -27.99
N LEU A 187 -5.55 4.18 -27.98
CA LEU A 187 -5.41 5.06 -26.82
C LEU A 187 -6.42 4.74 -25.72
N ASP A 188 -7.61 4.25 -26.08
CA ASP A 188 -8.60 3.78 -25.10
C ASP A 188 -8.07 2.56 -24.33
N LYS A 189 -7.33 1.67 -25.00
CA LYS A 189 -6.65 0.54 -24.36
C LYS A 189 -5.51 1.01 -23.46
N ALA A 190 -4.70 1.97 -23.92
CA ALA A 190 -3.64 2.55 -23.10
C ALA A 190 -4.20 3.17 -21.81
N MET A 191 -5.25 4.00 -21.91
CA MET A 191 -5.91 4.61 -20.76
C MET A 191 -6.49 3.59 -19.77
N THR A 192 -7.02 2.46 -20.28
CA THR A 192 -7.47 1.35 -19.43
C THR A 192 -6.32 0.76 -18.60
N GLN A 193 -5.14 0.57 -19.22
CA GLN A 193 -3.97 0.05 -18.52
C GLN A 193 -3.38 1.08 -17.54
N MET A 194 -3.43 2.37 -17.86
CA MET A 194 -3.05 3.43 -16.92
C MET A 194 -3.92 3.41 -15.66
N ASP A 195 -5.23 3.24 -15.81
CA ASP A 195 -6.17 3.15 -14.70
C ASP A 195 -5.96 1.90 -13.86
N LEU A 196 -5.68 0.78 -14.52
CA LEU A 196 -5.29 -0.46 -13.85
C LEU A 196 -4.06 -0.26 -12.95
N VAL A 197 -2.97 0.31 -13.49
CA VAL A 197 -1.73 0.52 -12.74
C VAL A 197 -1.95 1.48 -11.57
N ALA A 198 -2.66 2.58 -11.79
CA ALA A 198 -3.01 3.52 -10.71
C ALA A 198 -3.77 2.80 -9.58
N ASN A 199 -4.82 2.04 -9.90
CA ASN A 199 -5.63 1.32 -8.91
C ASN A 199 -4.82 0.24 -8.16
N VAL A 200 -3.93 -0.46 -8.86
CA VAL A 200 -3.01 -1.42 -8.23
C VAL A 200 -2.09 -0.74 -7.23
N VAL A 201 -1.51 0.41 -7.58
CA VAL A 201 -0.63 1.16 -6.67
C VAL A 201 -1.38 1.60 -5.42
N GLU A 202 -2.59 2.13 -5.53
CA GLU A 202 -3.36 2.56 -4.36
C GLU A 202 -3.68 1.39 -3.41
N ARG A 203 -4.06 0.23 -3.98
CA ARG A 203 -4.24 -1.01 -3.21
C ARG A 203 -2.96 -1.42 -2.48
N LEU A 204 -1.83 -1.40 -3.17
CA LEU A 204 -0.52 -1.74 -2.61
C LEU A 204 -0.11 -0.79 -1.47
N CYS A 205 -0.35 0.51 -1.62
CA CYS A 205 -0.09 1.50 -0.57
C CYS A 205 -0.92 1.21 0.69
N ALA A 206 -2.19 0.82 0.55
CA ALA A 206 -3.02 0.42 1.69
C ALA A 206 -2.51 -0.85 2.38
N GLN A 207 -1.95 -1.81 1.62
CA GLN A 207 -1.30 -2.99 2.19
C GLN A 207 -0.02 -2.62 2.94
N PHE A 208 0.80 -1.71 2.41
CA PHE A 208 1.98 -1.22 3.10
C PHE A 208 1.61 -0.56 4.43
N GLU A 209 0.59 0.31 4.45
CA GLU A 209 0.08 0.93 5.68
C GLU A 209 -0.40 -0.13 6.69
N THR A 210 -1.08 -1.18 6.23
CA THR A 210 -1.51 -2.31 7.08
C THR A 210 -0.32 -3.06 7.69
N LEU A 211 0.69 -3.39 6.89
CA LEU A 211 1.92 -4.04 7.36
C LEU A 211 2.68 -3.15 8.35
N GLY A 212 2.72 -1.84 8.09
CA GLY A 212 3.35 -0.87 8.98
C GLY A 212 2.68 -0.82 10.34
N ASN A 213 1.34 -0.76 10.37
CA ASN A 213 0.56 -0.79 11.61
C ASN A 213 0.76 -2.10 12.39
N ALA A 214 0.81 -3.24 11.70
CA ALA A 214 1.08 -4.53 12.35
C ALA A 214 2.45 -4.54 13.07
N CYS A 215 3.46 -3.87 12.51
CA CYS A 215 4.76 -3.72 13.17
C CYS A 215 4.66 -2.85 14.44
N TYR A 216 3.93 -1.74 14.39
CA TYR A 216 3.72 -0.85 15.54
C TYR A 216 2.96 -1.54 16.67
N ASP A 217 1.88 -2.25 16.34
CA ASP A 217 1.08 -2.99 17.30
C ASP A 217 1.91 -4.09 17.97
N TRP A 218 2.69 -4.85 17.20
CA TRP A 218 3.54 -5.89 17.74
C TRP A 218 4.65 -5.34 18.66
N ALA A 219 5.29 -4.24 18.25
CA ALA A 219 6.26 -3.54 19.09
C ALA A 219 5.65 -3.13 20.44
N LYS A 220 4.40 -2.63 20.42
CA LYS A 220 3.67 -2.25 21.63
C LYS A 220 3.36 -3.45 22.51
N HIS A 221 2.92 -4.58 21.94
CA HIS A 221 2.65 -5.78 22.71
C HIS A 221 3.89 -6.31 23.43
N ILE A 222 5.06 -6.29 22.77
CA ILE A 222 6.33 -6.67 23.40
C ILE A 222 6.69 -5.67 24.51
N ASP A 223 6.65 -4.36 24.26
CA ASP A 223 6.96 -3.33 25.26
C ASP A 223 6.06 -3.45 26.52
N ASP A 224 4.75 -3.64 26.32
CA ASP A 224 3.79 -3.80 27.41
C ASP A 224 4.07 -5.08 28.22
N ALA A 225 4.42 -6.20 27.57
CA ALA A 225 4.79 -7.45 28.24
C ALA A 225 6.09 -7.29 29.02
N HIS A 226 7.10 -6.70 28.39
CA HIS A 226 8.39 -6.40 28.98
C HIS A 226 8.27 -5.55 30.24
N GLN A 227 7.47 -4.48 30.18
CA GLN A 227 7.23 -3.58 31.30
C GLN A 227 6.60 -4.34 32.48
N LYS A 228 5.48 -5.04 32.25
CA LYS A 228 4.77 -5.77 33.30
C LYS A 228 5.62 -6.87 33.95
N ILE A 229 6.40 -7.60 33.15
CA ILE A 229 7.30 -8.63 33.67
C ILE A 229 8.40 -8.00 34.54
N ARG A 230 8.98 -6.88 34.12
CA ARG A 230 9.98 -6.16 34.90
C ARG A 230 9.41 -5.64 36.22
N GLU A 231 8.19 -5.11 36.22
CA GLU A 231 7.49 -4.66 37.44
C GLU A 231 7.28 -5.82 38.43
N ILE A 232 6.77 -6.96 37.97
CA ILE A 232 6.56 -8.15 38.82
C ILE A 232 7.88 -8.67 39.40
N LEU A 233 8.94 -8.71 38.60
CA LEU A 233 10.26 -9.16 39.05
C LEU A 233 10.89 -8.18 40.05
N ALA A 234 10.76 -6.87 39.84
CA ALA A 234 11.27 -5.87 40.77
C ALA A 234 10.60 -5.96 42.14
N ASP A 235 9.28 -6.16 42.17
CA ASP A 235 8.49 -6.34 43.39
C ASP A 235 8.90 -7.62 44.14
N THR A 236 9.17 -8.70 43.41
CA THR A 236 9.58 -9.99 44.00
C THR A 236 11.00 -9.95 44.62
N ILE A 237 11.90 -9.13 44.07
CA ILE A 237 13.32 -9.08 44.46
C ILE A 237 13.57 -7.97 45.52
N GLY A 238 12.56 -7.16 45.86
CA GLY A 238 12.66 -6.13 46.91
C GLY A 238 13.55 -4.95 46.53
N TRP A 239 13.61 -4.57 45.25
CA TRP A 239 14.29 -3.36 44.80
C TRP A 239 13.27 -2.24 44.57
N THR A 240 12.95 -1.48 45.62
CA THR A 240 12.26 -0.19 45.45
C THR A 240 13.22 0.81 44.79
N LEU A 241 13.22 0.89 43.47
CA LEU A 241 13.81 2.02 42.75
C LEU A 241 12.86 3.22 42.90
N VAL A 242 13.25 4.14 43.79
CA VAL A 242 12.75 5.50 43.82
C VAL A 242 13.10 6.17 42.49
N ALA A 243 12.15 6.26 41.57
CA ALA A 243 12.19 7.22 40.48
C ALA A 243 10.77 7.53 39.96
N GLY A 244 10.11 8.49 40.62
CA GLY A 244 9.21 9.45 39.98
C GLY A 244 7.83 8.99 39.50
N ALA A 245 6.81 9.31 40.31
CA ALA A 245 5.41 9.61 39.95
C ALA A 245 4.42 8.47 39.63
N ALA A 246 3.64 8.12 40.67
CA ALA A 246 2.17 7.99 40.70
C ALA A 246 1.62 6.66 41.25
N GLY A 247 1.20 6.69 42.53
CA GLY A 247 0.09 5.88 43.04
C GLY A 247 0.45 4.61 43.79
N ALA A 248 0.47 4.70 45.13
CA ALA A 248 0.78 3.62 46.06
C ALA A 248 -0.16 2.40 45.97
N ILE A 249 0.41 1.19 46.00
CA ILE A 249 -0.16 0.06 46.75
C ILE A 249 0.94 -0.47 47.67
N VAL A 250 0.66 -0.40 48.96
CA VAL A 250 1.52 -0.85 50.06
C VAL A 250 1.55 -2.37 50.07
N GLY A 251 2.70 -2.97 49.73
CA GLY A 251 2.99 -4.39 49.88
C GLY A 251 3.90 -4.67 51.07
N THR A 252 3.55 -4.21 52.28
CA THR A 252 4.30 -4.57 53.49
C THR A 252 3.95 -6.00 53.88
N LEU A 253 4.82 -6.97 53.58
CA LEU A 253 4.74 -8.28 54.22
C LEU A 253 5.35 -8.18 55.63
N LEU A 254 4.57 -7.69 56.59
CA LEU A 254 4.90 -7.83 58.01
C LEU A 254 4.78 -9.32 58.39
N GLY A 255 5.91 -9.97 58.63
CA GLY A 255 5.92 -11.17 59.48
C GLY A 255 5.48 -10.79 60.90
N PRO A 256 4.99 -11.74 61.71
CA PRO A 256 4.47 -11.46 63.05
C PRO A 256 5.48 -10.86 64.06
N GLU A 257 6.71 -10.56 63.66
CA GLU A 257 7.80 -10.10 64.54
C GLU A 257 8.44 -8.75 64.14
N GLY A 258 7.83 -7.95 63.25
CA GLY A 258 8.21 -6.53 63.06
C GLY A 258 9.65 -6.26 62.60
N THR A 259 10.40 -7.26 62.14
CA THR A 259 11.73 -7.07 61.56
C THR A 259 11.60 -6.63 60.11
N VAL A 260 12.30 -5.56 59.71
CA VAL A 260 12.47 -5.15 58.31
C VAL A 260 13.27 -6.24 57.60
N GLY A 261 12.57 -7.26 57.12
CA GLY A 261 13.16 -8.40 56.43
C GLY A 261 13.42 -8.05 54.97
N GLY A 262 14.69 -7.99 54.58
CA GLY A 262 15.07 -8.22 53.18
C GLY A 262 14.50 -9.58 52.77
N ALA A 263 13.45 -9.56 51.95
CA ALA A 263 12.71 -10.76 51.60
C ALA A 263 13.62 -11.72 50.83
N ALA A 264 13.60 -12.98 51.28
CA ALA A 264 14.47 -14.04 50.84
C ALA A 264 14.47 -14.25 49.31
N LEU A 265 15.58 -13.88 48.66
CA LEU A 265 15.90 -14.21 47.26
C LEU A 265 16.07 -15.72 46.99
N GLY A 266 15.68 -16.60 47.90
CA GLY A 266 15.97 -18.04 47.83
C GLY A 266 14.79 -18.99 48.05
N SER A 267 13.58 -18.52 48.35
CA SER A 267 12.45 -19.42 48.56
C SER A 267 11.74 -19.73 47.24
N GLY A 268 11.60 -21.02 46.89
CA GLY A 268 10.85 -21.43 45.69
C GLY A 268 9.41 -20.90 45.66
N ALA A 269 8.84 -20.53 46.81
CA ALA A 269 7.51 -19.96 46.94
C ALA A 269 7.38 -18.52 46.39
N ALA A 270 8.40 -17.67 46.54
CA ALA A 270 8.36 -16.30 45.98
C ALA A 270 8.48 -16.36 44.44
N ALA A 271 9.44 -17.15 43.96
CA ALA A 271 9.65 -17.35 42.52
C ALA A 271 8.44 -18.02 41.83
N SER A 272 7.76 -18.97 42.50
CA SER A 272 6.55 -19.59 41.95
C SER A 272 5.38 -18.61 41.86
N ARG A 273 5.24 -17.67 42.82
CA ARG A 273 4.19 -16.63 42.78
C ARG A 273 4.44 -15.63 41.66
N ALA A 274 5.70 -15.17 41.51
CA ALA A 274 6.07 -14.30 40.40
C ALA A 274 5.79 -14.96 39.05
N ALA A 275 6.17 -16.23 38.89
CA ALA A 275 5.87 -17.01 37.69
C ALA A 275 4.35 -17.14 37.45
N ALA A 276 3.55 -17.38 38.50
CA ALA A 276 2.09 -17.46 38.38
C ALA A 276 1.44 -16.15 37.89
N SER A 277 2.02 -14.99 38.21
CA SER A 277 1.58 -13.69 37.69
C SER A 277 2.10 -13.40 36.27
N ILE A 278 3.26 -13.95 35.89
CA ILE A 278 3.89 -13.74 34.58
C ILE A 278 3.27 -14.62 33.50
N VAL A 279 2.93 -15.88 33.79
CA VAL A 279 2.37 -16.82 32.80
C VAL A 279 1.14 -16.25 32.08
N PRO A 280 0.15 -15.63 32.74
CA PRO A 280 -0.98 -14.99 32.06
C PRO A 280 -0.58 -13.85 31.09
N ILE A 281 0.51 -13.12 31.37
CA ILE A 281 1.02 -12.07 30.47
C ILE A 281 1.57 -12.69 29.19
N LEU A 282 2.34 -13.78 29.31
CA LEU A 282 2.92 -14.49 28.17
C LEU A 282 1.82 -15.17 27.34
N ALA A 283 0.83 -15.78 27.98
CA ALA A 283 -0.32 -16.34 27.29
C ALA A 283 -1.16 -15.26 26.57
N ALA A 284 -1.33 -14.07 27.17
CA ALA A 284 -2.00 -12.96 26.51
C ALA A 284 -1.20 -12.46 25.29
N LEU A 285 0.13 -12.50 25.35
CA LEU A 285 1.01 -12.16 24.22
C LEU A 285 0.84 -13.17 23.07
N ASP A 286 0.79 -14.47 23.37
CA ASP A 286 0.51 -15.52 22.38
C ASP A 286 -0.84 -15.30 21.67
N VAL A 287 -1.88 -14.93 22.43
CA VAL A 287 -3.20 -14.59 21.87
C VAL A 287 -3.11 -13.35 20.98
N SER A 288 -2.38 -12.32 21.42
CA SER A 288 -2.23 -11.06 20.69
C SER A 288 -1.48 -11.27 19.36
N ALA A 289 -0.46 -12.14 19.36
CA ALA A 289 0.23 -12.57 18.15
C ALA A 289 -0.72 -13.28 17.17
N GLY A 290 -1.55 -14.22 17.65
CA GLY A 290 -2.54 -14.91 16.83
C GLY A 290 -3.57 -13.98 16.20
N VAL A 291 -4.05 -12.98 16.95
CA VAL A 291 -4.97 -11.95 16.44
C VAL A 291 -4.28 -11.06 15.41
N ALA A 292 -3.05 -10.64 15.65
CA ALA A 292 -2.27 -9.83 14.72
C ALA A 292 -1.98 -10.58 13.40
N THR A 293 -1.65 -11.88 13.46
CA THR A 293 -1.54 -12.76 12.28
C THR A 293 -2.87 -12.82 11.52
N GLY A 294 -3.99 -12.96 12.24
CA GLY A 294 -5.32 -12.94 11.65
C GLY A 294 -5.70 -11.61 10.99
N MET A 295 -5.30 -10.47 11.58
CA MET A 295 -5.52 -9.13 11.02
C MET A 295 -4.61 -8.84 9.82
N ALA A 296 -3.35 -9.29 9.84
CA ALA A 296 -2.47 -9.17 8.68
C ALA A 296 -3.01 -10.00 7.50
N ALA A 297 -3.37 -11.27 7.73
CA ALA A 297 -3.96 -12.13 6.69
C ALA A 297 -5.36 -11.65 6.24
N GLY A 298 -6.20 -11.25 7.20
CA GLY A 298 -7.58 -10.81 6.97
C GLY A 298 -7.69 -9.41 6.37
N GLY A 299 -6.81 -8.47 6.74
CA GLY A 299 -6.74 -7.13 6.17
C GLY A 299 -6.31 -7.15 4.71
N ILE A 300 -5.35 -8.02 4.37
CA ILE A 300 -4.93 -8.29 2.99
C ILE A 300 -6.09 -8.87 2.15
N ALA A 301 -6.87 -9.78 2.73
CA ALA A 301 -8.03 -10.37 2.06
C ALA A 301 -9.22 -9.38 1.94
N ALA A 302 -9.53 -8.62 2.99
CA ALA A 302 -10.67 -7.71 3.06
C ALA A 302 -10.49 -6.46 2.19
N ALA A 303 -9.25 -5.98 2.03
CA ALA A 303 -8.96 -4.88 1.11
C ALA A 303 -8.91 -5.34 -0.37
N GLY A 304 -9.12 -6.63 -0.65
CA GLY A 304 -8.94 -7.22 -1.98
C GLY A 304 -7.48 -7.16 -2.45
N VAL A 305 -6.53 -6.88 -1.56
CA VAL A 305 -5.10 -6.65 -1.85
C VAL A 305 -4.29 -7.90 -1.59
N ALA A 306 -4.82 -9.08 -1.90
CA ALA A 306 -3.95 -10.24 -2.04
C ALA A 306 -2.90 -9.87 -3.09
N ALA A 307 -1.62 -9.86 -2.73
CA ALA A 307 -0.52 -9.62 -3.67
C ALA A 307 -0.62 -10.55 -4.89
N ASN A 308 -1.17 -11.77 -4.70
CA ASN A 308 -1.54 -12.68 -5.79
C ASN A 308 -2.60 -12.13 -6.74
N GLY A 309 -3.57 -11.34 -6.25
CA GLY A 309 -4.52 -10.59 -7.06
C GLY A 309 -3.84 -9.47 -7.85
N ILE A 310 -2.96 -8.69 -7.20
CA ILE A 310 -2.18 -7.65 -7.90
C ILE A 310 -1.33 -8.23 -9.03
N ALA A 311 -0.59 -9.31 -8.76
CA ALA A 311 0.26 -9.96 -9.76
C ALA A 311 -0.56 -10.46 -10.96
N ARG A 312 -1.74 -11.04 -10.71
CA ARG A 312 -2.67 -11.47 -11.77
C ARG A 312 -3.21 -10.30 -12.58
N ASP A 313 -3.56 -9.20 -11.92
CA ASP A 313 -4.08 -8.00 -12.56
C ASP A 313 -3.03 -7.37 -13.49
N LEU A 314 -1.77 -7.29 -13.06
CA LEU A 314 -0.67 -6.72 -13.84
C LEU A 314 -0.13 -7.65 -14.93
N GLN A 315 -0.33 -8.96 -14.82
CA GLN A 315 0.30 -9.95 -15.69
C GLN A 315 0.12 -9.68 -17.20
N PRO A 316 -1.08 -9.33 -17.71
CA PRO A 316 -1.24 -9.03 -19.14
C PRO A 316 -0.39 -7.86 -19.61
N LEU A 317 -0.26 -6.81 -18.78
CA LEU A 317 0.57 -5.64 -19.07
C LEU A 317 2.07 -5.98 -19.02
N LEU A 318 2.49 -6.76 -18.03
CA LEU A 318 3.88 -7.18 -17.89
C LEU A 318 4.36 -8.06 -19.06
N GLN A 319 3.45 -8.84 -19.64
CA GLN A 319 3.73 -9.67 -20.82
C GLN A 319 3.59 -8.93 -22.16
N ALA A 320 3.15 -7.66 -22.15
CA ALA A 320 3.00 -6.88 -23.36
C ALA A 320 4.36 -6.57 -24.01
N ASN A 321 4.38 -6.66 -25.34
CA ASN A 321 5.53 -6.35 -26.19
C ASN A 321 5.24 -5.12 -27.04
N ALA A 322 6.14 -4.13 -26.97
CA ALA A 322 6.11 -2.95 -27.83
C ALA A 322 6.97 -3.21 -29.07
N SER A 323 6.53 -2.75 -30.25
CA SER A 323 7.29 -2.91 -31.50
C SER A 323 7.12 -1.70 -32.42
N VAL A 324 8.17 -1.37 -33.19
CA VAL A 324 8.11 -0.32 -34.21
C VAL A 324 7.70 -0.93 -35.55
N TYR A 325 6.67 -0.39 -36.20
CA TYR A 325 6.06 -0.97 -37.42
C TYR A 325 7.01 -1.01 -38.62
N ASN A 326 7.62 -2.15 -38.94
CA ASN A 326 8.22 -2.41 -40.26
C ASN A 326 7.21 -3.21 -41.10
N SER A 327 6.27 -2.54 -41.75
CA SER A 327 5.30 -3.10 -42.73
C SER A 327 4.41 -4.31 -42.36
N ASP A 328 4.54 -4.95 -41.19
CA ASP A 328 3.68 -6.07 -40.78
C ASP A 328 3.10 -5.89 -39.35
N GLY A 329 1.93 -5.23 -39.28
CA GLY A 329 0.80 -5.60 -38.41
C GLY A 329 0.89 -5.75 -36.87
N GLY A 330 1.63 -4.92 -36.11
CA GLY A 330 1.67 -5.05 -34.64
C GLY A 330 1.57 -3.74 -33.82
N GLY A 331 0.34 -3.26 -33.59
CA GLY A 331 0.01 -2.27 -32.54
C GLY A 331 -0.29 -2.95 -31.20
N MET A 332 -0.44 -2.17 -30.12
CA MET A 332 -0.66 -2.67 -28.74
C MET A 332 -1.55 -3.93 -28.70
N VAL A 333 -0.96 -5.06 -28.30
CA VAL A 333 -1.64 -6.36 -28.26
C VAL A 333 -2.63 -6.38 -27.10
N SER A 334 -3.85 -6.85 -27.39
CA SER A 334 -4.99 -6.87 -26.46
C SER A 334 -4.80 -7.93 -25.37
N GLY A 335 -4.74 -7.50 -24.11
CA GLY A 335 -5.12 -8.32 -22.95
C GLY A 335 -6.59 -8.04 -22.56
N PRO A 336 -7.28 -8.97 -21.88
CA PRO A 336 -8.66 -8.74 -21.44
C PRO A 336 -8.67 -7.87 -20.17
N ALA A 337 -9.16 -6.64 -20.25
CA ALA A 337 -9.49 -5.79 -19.10
C ALA A 337 -10.60 -4.79 -19.49
N GLY A 338 -11.46 -4.44 -18.53
CA GLY A 338 -12.77 -3.78 -18.72
C GLY A 338 -12.78 -2.50 -19.57
N ASN A 339 -13.92 -2.24 -20.21
CA ASN A 339 -14.11 -1.12 -21.12
C ASN A 339 -13.95 0.22 -20.40
N TYR A 340 -12.94 1.01 -20.78
CA TYR A 340 -12.90 2.44 -20.50
C TYR A 340 -13.96 3.17 -21.34
N TYR A 341 -14.77 4.01 -20.70
CA TYR A 341 -15.74 4.87 -21.39
C TYR A 341 -15.19 6.29 -21.50
N ARG A 342 -14.88 6.67 -22.74
CA ARG A 342 -14.43 8.03 -23.09
C ARG A 342 -15.45 9.05 -22.59
N ARG A 343 -14.94 10.10 -21.97
CA ARG A 343 -15.75 11.23 -21.51
C ARG A 343 -16.47 11.89 -22.69
N PRO A 344 -17.78 12.18 -22.57
CA PRO A 344 -18.48 12.97 -23.57
C PRO A 344 -18.07 14.45 -23.47
N ASP A 345 -18.00 15.16 -24.61
CA ASP A 345 -17.72 16.60 -24.62
C ASP A 345 -18.85 17.41 -23.97
N LYS A 346 -20.08 16.91 -24.10
CA LYS A 346 -21.31 17.47 -23.54
C LYS A 346 -22.17 16.33 -22.99
N LEU A 347 -22.87 16.60 -21.90
CA LEU A 347 -23.86 15.67 -21.36
C LEU A 347 -25.19 15.92 -22.09
N GLU A 348 -25.57 15.05 -23.03
CA GLU A 348 -26.74 15.29 -23.89
C GLU A 348 -28.04 15.42 -23.08
N ALA A 349 -28.23 14.58 -22.06
CA ALA A 349 -29.38 14.65 -21.17
C ALA A 349 -29.36 15.85 -20.20
N PHE A 350 -28.21 16.51 -20.07
CA PHE A 350 -28.00 17.63 -19.15
C PHE A 350 -27.48 18.86 -19.91
N PRO A 351 -28.29 19.45 -20.82
CA PRO A 351 -27.82 20.47 -21.77
C PRO A 351 -27.34 21.78 -21.11
N ASN A 352 -27.75 22.02 -19.85
CA ASN A 352 -27.32 23.18 -19.08
C ASN A 352 -26.00 22.96 -18.33
N ALA A 353 -25.49 21.73 -18.29
CA ALA A 353 -24.25 21.39 -17.60
C ALA A 353 -23.04 21.89 -18.40
N LYS A 354 -22.26 22.77 -17.78
CA LYS A 354 -21.03 23.33 -18.37
C LYS A 354 -19.81 22.78 -17.68
N ARG A 355 -18.72 22.59 -18.43
CA ARG A 355 -17.41 22.17 -17.90
C ARG A 355 -17.04 23.06 -16.71
N ALA A 356 -16.61 22.43 -15.63
CA ALA A 356 -16.14 23.08 -14.42
C ALA A 356 -14.78 22.50 -14.03
N SER A 357 -14.00 23.27 -13.26
CA SER A 357 -12.72 22.79 -12.74
C SER A 357 -12.91 21.52 -11.92
N PRO A 358 -12.22 20.42 -12.27
CA PRO A 358 -12.19 19.19 -11.48
C PRO A 358 -11.77 19.46 -10.03
N LYS A 359 -12.41 18.79 -9.07
CA LYS A 359 -12.07 18.91 -7.63
C LYS A 359 -11.86 17.58 -6.93
N THR A 360 -12.34 16.48 -7.49
CA THR A 360 -12.22 15.15 -6.90
C THR A 360 -11.01 14.46 -7.47
N ARG A 361 -10.03 14.14 -6.63
CA ARG A 361 -8.84 13.36 -7.01
C ARG A 361 -9.19 11.87 -7.11
N MET A 362 -8.65 11.21 -8.11
CA MET A 362 -8.73 9.76 -8.35
C MET A 362 -7.40 9.09 -8.04
N SER A 363 -7.39 7.76 -8.11
CA SER A 363 -6.16 6.99 -8.09
C SER A 363 -5.20 7.46 -9.20
N GLY A 364 -3.90 7.42 -8.94
CA GLY A 364 -2.87 7.90 -9.86
C GLY A 364 -2.80 9.43 -10.00
N GLY A 365 -3.44 10.18 -9.10
CA GLY A 365 -3.36 11.64 -9.08
C GLY A 365 -4.20 12.37 -10.13
N ARG A 366 -4.95 11.62 -10.95
CA ARG A 366 -5.90 12.16 -11.95
C ARG A 366 -7.06 12.90 -11.28
N MET A 367 -7.66 13.86 -11.96
CA MET A 367 -8.85 14.55 -11.45
C MET A 367 -10.12 14.11 -12.18
N ARG A 368 -11.24 13.87 -11.47
CA ARG A 368 -12.52 13.52 -12.09
C ARG A 368 -13.06 14.71 -12.87
N TYR A 369 -13.37 14.49 -14.15
CA TYR A 369 -14.03 15.51 -14.95
C TYR A 369 -15.35 15.90 -14.35
N ARG A 370 -15.61 17.21 -14.42
CA ARG A 370 -16.71 17.83 -13.74
C ARG A 370 -17.46 18.79 -14.65
N TRP A 371 -18.77 18.79 -14.53
CA TRP A 371 -19.65 19.84 -15.04
C TRP A 371 -20.50 20.39 -13.90
N LYS A 372 -21.06 21.57 -14.12
CA LYS A 372 -22.04 22.18 -13.22
C LYS A 372 -23.14 22.86 -14.01
N ASP A 373 -24.34 22.82 -13.45
CA ASP A 373 -25.41 23.74 -13.80
C ASP A 373 -25.80 24.59 -12.57
N LYS A 374 -26.99 25.18 -12.58
CA LYS A 374 -27.49 26.02 -11.49
C LYS A 374 -27.69 25.25 -10.17
N ASP A 375 -28.08 23.99 -10.25
CA ASP A 375 -28.60 23.22 -9.12
C ASP A 375 -27.75 21.97 -8.80
N ASN A 376 -26.90 21.55 -9.75
CA ASN A 376 -26.21 20.27 -9.70
C ASN A 376 -24.73 20.36 -10.11
N ILE A 377 -23.99 19.39 -9.59
CA ILE A 377 -22.62 19.06 -9.96
C ILE A 377 -22.64 17.66 -10.57
N TYR A 378 -21.87 17.49 -11.63
CA TYR A 378 -21.79 16.26 -12.41
C TYR A 378 -20.35 15.79 -12.43
N GLU A 379 -20.06 14.54 -12.06
CA GLU A 379 -18.71 13.97 -12.20
C GLU A 379 -18.75 12.72 -13.08
N TRP A 380 -17.84 12.64 -14.07
CA TRP A 380 -17.77 11.50 -14.98
C TRP A 380 -17.30 10.23 -14.25
N ASP A 381 -18.00 9.13 -14.47
CA ASP A 381 -17.53 7.79 -14.12
C ASP A 381 -17.11 7.05 -15.39
N SER A 382 -15.80 7.07 -15.65
CA SER A 382 -15.21 6.42 -16.81
C SER A 382 -15.22 4.89 -16.75
N GLN A 383 -15.50 4.29 -15.60
CA GLN A 383 -15.58 2.83 -15.46
C GLN A 383 -16.93 2.29 -15.93
N HIS A 384 -17.99 3.09 -15.77
CA HIS A 384 -19.36 2.69 -16.08
C HIS A 384 -19.95 3.44 -17.28
N GLY A 385 -19.29 4.51 -17.75
CA GLY A 385 -19.83 5.36 -18.81
C GLY A 385 -21.03 6.19 -18.35
N THR A 386 -21.07 6.49 -17.06
CA THR A 386 -22.18 7.17 -16.39
C THR A 386 -21.72 8.48 -15.75
N VAL A 387 -22.69 9.27 -15.29
CA VAL A 387 -22.43 10.52 -14.57
C VAL A 387 -22.97 10.43 -13.14
N GLU A 388 -22.09 10.66 -12.18
CA GLU A 388 -22.44 10.79 -10.77
C GLU A 388 -22.98 12.21 -10.54
N VAL A 389 -24.23 12.33 -10.12
CA VAL A 389 -24.91 13.62 -9.95
C VAL A 389 -24.96 13.98 -8.48
N TYR A 390 -24.65 15.23 -8.17
CA TYR A 390 -24.70 15.80 -6.83
C TYR A 390 -25.50 17.08 -6.83
N ASP A 391 -26.10 17.42 -5.70
CA ASP A 391 -26.70 18.75 -5.52
C ASP A 391 -25.62 19.84 -5.44
N LYS A 392 -26.04 21.11 -5.48
CA LYS A 392 -25.14 22.27 -5.34
C LYS A 392 -24.36 22.34 -4.01
N ARG A 393 -24.73 21.53 -3.01
CA ARG A 393 -24.01 21.38 -1.72
C ARG A 393 -23.07 20.19 -1.74
N GLY A 394 -22.99 19.46 -2.84
CA GLY A 394 -22.13 18.30 -3.01
C GLY A 394 -22.70 17.00 -2.47
N VAL A 395 -24.01 16.94 -2.16
CA VAL A 395 -24.67 15.71 -1.69
C VAL A 395 -25.04 14.83 -2.87
N HIS A 396 -24.70 13.55 -2.81
CA HIS A 396 -24.91 12.61 -3.91
C HIS A 396 -26.40 12.33 -4.17
N LYS A 397 -26.82 12.45 -5.42
CA LYS A 397 -28.18 12.20 -5.91
C LYS A 397 -28.34 10.86 -6.64
N GLY A 398 -27.24 10.25 -7.04
CA GLY A 398 -27.20 8.94 -7.72
C GLY A 398 -26.38 8.97 -8.99
N GLU A 399 -26.35 7.82 -9.66
CA GLU A 399 -25.68 7.59 -10.94
C GLU A 399 -26.71 7.69 -12.07
N PHE A 400 -26.35 8.37 -13.16
CA PHE A 400 -27.24 8.64 -14.29
C PHE A 400 -26.56 8.31 -15.61
N ASP A 401 -27.35 7.92 -16.60
CA ASP A 401 -26.91 7.78 -17.99
C ASP A 401 -26.73 9.19 -18.61
N PRO A 402 -25.58 9.48 -19.26
CA PRO A 402 -25.26 10.82 -19.74
C PRO A 402 -26.07 11.24 -20.98
N ASN A 403 -26.62 10.28 -21.72
CA ASN A 403 -27.30 10.51 -22.99
C ASN A 403 -28.82 10.58 -22.81
N THR A 404 -29.36 9.72 -21.95
CA THR A 404 -30.80 9.58 -21.70
C THR A 404 -31.27 10.27 -20.41
N GLY A 405 -30.37 10.49 -19.45
CA GLY A 405 -30.70 11.05 -18.13
C GLY A 405 -31.41 10.06 -17.22
N ALA A 406 -31.50 8.78 -17.61
CA ALA A 406 -32.08 7.74 -16.78
C ALA A 406 -31.20 7.49 -15.55
N GLN A 407 -31.81 7.43 -14.37
CA GLN A 407 -31.09 7.08 -13.14
C GLN A 407 -30.79 5.58 -13.13
N THR A 408 -29.50 5.22 -13.11
CA THR A 408 -29.04 3.82 -13.12
C THR A 408 -28.84 3.28 -11.70
N LYS A 409 -28.46 4.15 -10.74
CA LYS A 409 -28.35 3.80 -9.33
C LYS A 409 -28.89 4.90 -8.40
N PRO A 410 -29.49 4.53 -7.25
CA PRO A 410 -30.00 5.50 -6.28
C PRO A 410 -28.87 6.28 -5.60
N ALA A 411 -29.25 7.36 -4.91
CA ALA A 411 -28.34 8.15 -4.08
C ALA A 411 -27.64 7.28 -3.02
N ASN A 412 -26.35 7.56 -2.80
CA ASN A 412 -25.59 7.01 -1.69
C ASN A 412 -25.38 8.10 -0.62
N PRO A 413 -26.01 8.00 0.57
CA PRO A 413 -25.97 9.05 1.59
C PRO A 413 -24.56 9.38 2.13
N GLY A 414 -23.63 8.41 2.08
CA GLY A 414 -22.26 8.60 2.56
C GLY A 414 -21.33 9.31 1.57
N ARG A 415 -21.78 9.56 0.34
CA ARG A 415 -20.94 10.11 -0.73
C ARG A 415 -21.18 11.61 -0.90
N THR A 416 -20.11 12.38 -0.82
CA THR A 416 -20.15 13.83 -1.02
C THR A 416 -18.95 14.33 -1.82
N VAL A 417 -19.09 15.50 -2.43
CA VAL A 417 -18.02 16.18 -3.18
C VAL A 417 -17.92 17.65 -2.79
N SER A 418 -16.74 18.24 -2.92
CA SER A 418 -16.54 19.67 -2.70
C SER A 418 -17.35 20.50 -3.71
N PRO A 419 -18.22 21.43 -3.29
CA PRO A 419 -19.11 22.16 -4.19
C PRO A 419 -18.51 22.97 -5.33
#